data_AF-A0A7S2Q6E6-F1
#
_entry.id   AF-A0A7S2Q6E6-F1
#
_cell.length_a   1.000
_cell.length_b   1.000
_cell.length_c   1.000
_cell.angle_alpha   90.00
_cell.angle_beta   90.00
_cell.angle_gamma   90.00
#
_symmetry.space_group_name_H-M   'P 1'
#
loop_
_entity.id
_entity.type
_entity.pdbx_description
1 polymer ?
#
loop_
_entity_poly.entity_id
_entity_poly.type
_entity_poly.pdbx_seq_one_letter_code
_entity_poly.pdbx_strand_id
1 'polypeptide(L)'
;RSGSQTARGTHANSLLALASGCPSGGGTLIGLKNFASGPGSARKAKVEVPLLPGYSTGQWPVMPQDFAKTQTLNYAPGGPHDALKGDGYTKAAVLPALDLQALEKLCDPSRRYDMSTRSITHDERESMKDSARNTYRPTIPPLWLKHDRQVLRFAAYFKEPVHENPKENFRIRHCSIYFHLEDGSMMITEPKVENSGIPQGTFVKRHKIPKPDNTPFTVEDLSSSETIHVYGRAFRIYDCDDFTRGFYRNRGVELPKREEPPVDTFRATRLHELESLGKPKNLEIIESKEYSKLSAGGNRKNEKLQQYLENDRKVLCFKAFWDDTTKYGSRMYYTMHYYLADDTVEILENLARNSGRDPYPVFWKRSEIDRNPHMNPTPGMIEPEKKPYRPEDLCVGGSISVYGRELFLYDCDEFTRDFYRAYMDLEQDKIEIKDPQIVHVKLSDPPHSGFGTEEESLVSCRGLRRAGPKKGY
;
A
#
# COMPACT_ATOMS: atom_id res chain seq x y z
N ARG A 1 -44.76 -6.38 41.84
CA ARG A 1 -46.21 -6.26 41.52
C ARG A 1 -46.30 -6.07 40.02
N SER A 2 -46.31 -7.17 39.28
CA SER A 2 -47.51 -7.91 38.78
C SER A 2 -48.03 -7.22 37.51
N GLY A 3 -48.11 -7.84 36.34
CA GLY A 3 -48.26 -9.25 35.97
C GLY A 3 -49.24 -9.24 34.79
N SER A 4 -48.83 -9.66 33.58
CA SER A 4 -49.04 -11.00 33.00
C SER A 4 -50.40 -11.19 32.32
N GLN A 5 -50.38 -11.65 31.05
CA GLN A 5 -51.21 -12.71 30.44
C GLN A 5 -51.22 -12.54 28.89
N THR A 6 -51.25 -13.54 28.00
CA THR A 6 -50.87 -14.97 27.89
C THR A 6 -51.19 -15.40 26.44
N ALA A 7 -50.63 -16.56 26.02
CA ALA A 7 -51.13 -17.51 24.98
C ALA A 7 -50.62 -17.33 23.53
N ARG A 8 -49.80 -18.27 23.00
CA ARG A 8 -50.11 -19.56 22.26
C ARG A 8 -50.57 -19.29 20.82
N GLY A 9 -50.16 -20.00 19.76
CA GLY A 9 -49.28 -21.16 19.58
C GLY A 9 -49.44 -21.71 18.14
N THR A 10 -48.39 -22.40 17.68
CA THR A 10 -48.34 -23.52 16.70
C THR A 10 -48.80 -23.35 15.24
N HIS A 11 -47.83 -23.58 14.35
CA HIS A 11 -47.95 -23.88 12.93
C HIS A 11 -48.53 -25.28 12.65
N ALA A 12 -49.38 -25.37 11.64
CA ALA A 12 -49.58 -26.54 10.80
C ALA A 12 -49.93 -26.05 9.39
N ASN A 13 -49.26 -26.58 8.37
CA ASN A 13 -49.82 -26.58 7.01
C ASN A 13 -49.36 -27.84 6.26
N SER A 14 -50.37 -28.47 5.71
CA SER A 14 -50.40 -29.65 4.85
C SER A 14 -49.92 -29.32 3.44
N LEU A 15 -49.47 -30.33 2.68
CA LEU A 15 -49.67 -30.36 1.23
C LEU A 15 -49.69 -31.81 0.71
N LEU A 16 -50.62 -32.00 -0.22
CA LEU A 16 -51.13 -33.23 -0.81
C LEU A 16 -50.22 -33.83 -1.90
N ALA A 17 -50.48 -35.11 -2.16
CA ALA A 17 -49.93 -35.99 -3.18
C ALA A 17 -50.27 -35.60 -4.63
N LEU A 18 -49.51 -36.16 -5.59
CA LEU A 18 -50.04 -36.80 -6.81
C LEU A 18 -48.98 -37.67 -7.52
N ALA A 19 -49.47 -38.74 -8.14
CA ALA A 19 -48.75 -39.90 -8.63
C ALA A 19 -48.54 -39.91 -10.16
N SER A 20 -47.56 -40.69 -10.62
CA SER A 20 -47.46 -41.36 -11.92
C SER A 20 -46.29 -42.37 -11.81
N GLY A 21 -46.27 -43.60 -12.30
CA GLY A 21 -47.07 -44.34 -13.29
C GLY A 21 -46.07 -45.22 -14.07
N CYS A 22 -45.99 -46.51 -13.75
CA CYS A 22 -45.18 -47.50 -14.47
C CYS A 22 -45.68 -47.75 -15.90
N PRO A 23 -44.82 -48.34 -16.76
CA PRO A 23 -45.26 -49.54 -17.46
C PRO A 23 -44.22 -50.67 -17.48
N SER A 24 -44.76 -51.85 -17.76
CA SER A 24 -44.24 -53.21 -17.70
C SER A 24 -43.59 -53.70 -19.00
N GLY A 25 -42.81 -54.79 -18.86
CA GLY A 25 -42.35 -55.70 -19.92
C GLY A 25 -41.08 -56.42 -19.44
N GLY A 26 -40.89 -57.75 -19.48
CA GLY A 26 -41.58 -58.85 -20.13
C GLY A 26 -40.51 -59.81 -20.70
N GLY A 27 -40.49 -61.07 -20.25
CA GLY A 27 -39.70 -62.18 -20.83
C GLY A 27 -38.33 -62.44 -20.16
N THR A 28 -37.82 -63.67 -19.98
CA THR A 28 -38.21 -64.98 -20.50
C THR A 28 -37.54 -66.08 -19.66
N LEU A 29 -38.28 -67.14 -19.32
CA LEU A 29 -37.78 -68.40 -18.75
C LEU A 29 -37.38 -69.35 -19.90
N ILE A 30 -36.16 -69.88 -19.87
CA ILE A 30 -35.76 -71.05 -20.67
C ILE A 30 -35.25 -72.13 -19.71
N GLY A 31 -35.84 -73.31 -19.82
CA GLY A 31 -35.54 -74.47 -18.99
C GLY A 31 -34.49 -75.42 -19.56
N LEU A 32 -34.02 -76.28 -18.65
CA LEU A 32 -33.55 -77.67 -18.79
C LEU A 32 -32.33 -77.96 -19.67
N LYS A 33 -31.31 -78.57 -19.05
CA LYS A 33 -30.98 -80.00 -19.27
C LYS A 33 -30.03 -80.57 -18.22
N ASN A 34 -30.31 -81.83 -17.91
CA ASN A 34 -29.71 -82.69 -16.88
C ASN A 34 -28.25 -83.08 -17.20
N PHE A 35 -27.46 -83.28 -16.15
CA PHE A 35 -26.45 -84.34 -16.10
C PHE A 35 -26.52 -85.03 -14.75
N ALA A 36 -26.79 -86.34 -14.77
CA ALA A 36 -26.76 -87.21 -13.61
C ALA A 36 -25.34 -87.79 -13.47
N SER A 37 -24.78 -87.81 -12.25
CA SER A 37 -23.72 -88.75 -11.87
C SER A 37 -23.57 -88.87 -10.35
N GLY A 38 -23.95 -90.04 -9.81
CA GLY A 38 -23.25 -90.78 -8.75
C GLY A 38 -23.28 -90.26 -7.30
N PRO A 39 -23.47 -91.14 -6.29
CA PRO A 39 -23.28 -90.79 -4.89
C PRO A 39 -21.78 -90.82 -4.56
N GLY A 40 -21.15 -89.65 -4.57
CA GLY A 40 -19.76 -89.46 -4.15
C GLY A 40 -19.70 -88.68 -2.84
N SER A 41 -19.18 -89.33 -1.79
CA SER A 41 -18.90 -88.76 -0.47
C SER A 41 -18.13 -87.43 -0.57
N ALA A 42 -18.77 -86.31 -0.19
CA ALA A 42 -18.11 -85.03 -0.03
C ALA A 42 -18.38 -84.48 1.38
N ARG A 43 -17.30 -84.36 2.15
CA ARG A 43 -17.24 -83.81 3.50
C ARG A 43 -17.96 -82.46 3.54
N LYS A 44 -18.90 -82.27 4.49
CA LYS A 44 -19.43 -80.95 4.84
C LYS A 44 -18.28 -80.09 5.37
N ALA A 45 -17.68 -79.28 4.50
CA ALA A 45 -16.79 -78.21 4.94
C ALA A 45 -17.65 -77.19 5.68
N LYS A 46 -17.30 -76.94 6.94
CA LYS A 46 -17.89 -75.87 7.74
C LYS A 46 -17.45 -74.56 7.09
N VAL A 47 -18.37 -73.86 6.42
CA VAL A 47 -18.07 -72.56 5.81
C VAL A 47 -17.98 -71.54 6.93
N GLU A 48 -16.75 -71.17 7.30
CA GLU A 48 -16.49 -70.11 8.28
C GLU A 48 -16.28 -68.80 7.51
N VAL A 49 -17.21 -67.86 7.68
CA VAL A 49 -17.12 -66.53 7.05
C VAL A 49 -16.19 -65.66 7.91
N PRO A 50 -15.14 -65.06 7.34
CA PRO A 50 -14.20 -64.24 8.09
C PRO A 50 -14.86 -62.95 8.60
N LEU A 51 -14.54 -62.54 9.83
CA LEU A 51 -14.99 -61.30 10.47
C LEU A 51 -14.21 -60.07 9.96
N LEU A 52 -14.11 -59.93 8.63
CA LEU A 52 -13.50 -58.77 7.97
C LEU A 52 -14.61 -57.79 7.51
N PRO A 53 -14.34 -56.47 7.46
CA PRO A 53 -15.31 -55.50 6.94
C PRO A 53 -15.76 -55.88 5.52
N GLY A 54 -17.06 -55.96 5.28
CA GLY A 54 -17.66 -56.33 3.98
C GLY A 54 -18.20 -57.76 3.89
N TYR A 55 -17.93 -58.64 4.87
CA TYR A 55 -18.49 -60.01 4.92
C TYR A 55 -19.72 -60.14 5.84
N SER A 56 -20.28 -59.03 6.32
CA SER A 56 -21.58 -59.00 7.02
C SER A 56 -22.70 -58.79 6.01
N THR A 57 -23.72 -59.64 6.02
CA THR A 57 -24.98 -59.36 5.31
C THR A 57 -25.62 -58.16 6.00
N GLY A 58 -25.54 -56.98 5.38
CA GLY A 58 -26.18 -55.77 5.90
C GLY A 58 -27.67 -56.01 6.09
N GLN A 59 -28.10 -56.16 7.34
CA GLN A 59 -29.51 -56.08 7.68
C GLN A 59 -29.95 -54.64 7.43
N TRP A 60 -30.70 -54.43 6.35
CA TRP A 60 -31.53 -53.25 6.16
C TRP A 60 -32.45 -53.09 7.39
N PRO A 61 -32.83 -51.87 7.79
CA PRO A 61 -33.30 -51.61 9.15
C PRO A 61 -34.70 -52.19 9.37
N VAL A 62 -34.77 -53.44 9.80
CA VAL A 62 -35.90 -53.92 10.58
C VAL A 62 -35.70 -53.34 11.96
N MET A 63 -36.45 -52.29 12.29
CA MET A 63 -36.47 -51.68 13.62
C MET A 63 -36.66 -52.78 14.68
N PRO A 64 -35.64 -53.14 15.49
CA PRO A 64 -35.86 -54.02 16.64
C PRO A 64 -36.73 -53.25 17.64
N GLN A 65 -37.81 -53.86 18.11
CA GLN A 65 -38.86 -53.17 18.86
C GLN A 65 -38.43 -52.60 20.23
N ASP A 66 -37.26 -52.98 20.78
CA ASP A 66 -36.80 -52.49 22.09
C ASP A 66 -35.28 -52.28 22.15
N PHE A 67 -34.85 -51.05 22.43
CA PHE A 67 -33.44 -50.68 22.73
C PHE A 67 -33.21 -50.42 24.23
N ALA A 68 -34.12 -50.87 25.09
CA ALA A 68 -33.98 -50.71 26.53
C ALA A 68 -32.74 -51.47 27.03
N LYS A 69 -31.76 -50.73 27.57
CA LYS A 69 -30.60 -51.33 28.23
C LYS A 69 -31.04 -51.88 29.58
N THR A 70 -31.03 -53.20 29.75
CA THR A 70 -31.20 -53.79 31.07
C THR A 70 -29.93 -53.56 31.90
N GLN A 71 -30.07 -53.02 33.11
CA GLN A 71 -28.94 -52.71 33.97
C GLN A 71 -28.46 -53.99 34.69
N THR A 72 -27.58 -54.74 34.02
CA THR A 72 -27.05 -56.02 34.51
C THR A 72 -25.80 -55.86 35.36
N LEU A 73 -25.09 -54.74 35.23
CA LEU A 73 -23.93 -54.38 36.06
C LEU A 73 -24.29 -53.24 37.01
N ASN A 74 -24.17 -53.49 38.31
CA ASN A 74 -24.48 -52.54 39.38
C ASN A 74 -23.33 -52.40 40.36
N TYR A 75 -23.21 -51.25 41.01
CA TYR A 75 -22.30 -51.07 42.15
C TYR A 75 -23.08 -51.25 43.45
N ALA A 76 -22.66 -52.22 44.25
CA ALA A 76 -23.15 -52.44 45.61
C ALA A 76 -22.04 -52.08 46.62
N PRO A 77 -22.33 -52.01 47.93
CA PRO A 77 -21.34 -51.67 48.95
C PRO A 77 -20.09 -52.58 49.02
N GLY A 78 -20.10 -53.71 48.29
CA GLY A 78 -18.96 -54.63 48.12
C GLY A 78 -18.21 -54.51 46.79
N GLY A 79 -18.51 -53.51 45.95
CA GLY A 79 -17.90 -53.30 44.63
C GLY A 79 -18.83 -53.61 43.45
N PRO A 80 -18.28 -53.69 42.23
CA PRO A 80 -19.06 -53.97 41.03
C PRO A 80 -19.62 -55.39 41.05
N HIS A 81 -20.93 -55.50 40.81
CA HIS A 81 -21.74 -56.71 40.87
C HIS A 81 -22.44 -56.94 39.51
N ASP A 82 -22.28 -58.13 38.97
CA ASP A 82 -22.94 -58.56 37.73
C ASP A 82 -24.14 -59.46 38.06
N ALA A 83 -25.35 -58.94 37.84
CA ALA A 83 -26.62 -59.61 38.13
C ALA A 83 -26.93 -60.79 37.18
N LEU A 84 -26.13 -61.02 36.13
CA LEU A 84 -26.29 -62.18 35.24
C LEU A 84 -25.56 -63.45 35.70
N LYS A 85 -24.66 -63.34 36.69
CA LYS A 85 -24.06 -64.52 37.33
C LYS A 85 -24.98 -65.00 38.44
N GLY A 86 -25.76 -66.04 38.18
CA GLY A 86 -26.63 -66.67 39.17
C GLY A 86 -25.88 -67.06 40.45
N ASP A 87 -26.49 -66.75 41.59
CA ASP A 87 -26.01 -67.09 42.94
C ASP A 87 -25.79 -68.60 43.07
N GLY A 88 -24.52 -68.99 43.06
CA GLY A 88 -24.13 -70.38 43.09
C GLY A 88 -22.76 -70.58 43.68
N TYR A 89 -22.52 -70.11 44.91
CA TYR A 89 -21.41 -70.61 45.73
C TYR A 89 -21.84 -70.81 47.18
N THR A 90 -22.24 -72.06 47.44
CA THR A 90 -22.27 -72.69 48.75
C THR A 90 -20.85 -72.90 49.30
N LYS A 91 -20.78 -72.98 50.64
CA LYS A 91 -19.62 -73.10 51.51
C LYS A 91 -18.52 -74.07 51.04
N ALA A 92 -17.28 -73.70 51.41
CA ALA A 92 -16.01 -74.44 51.36
C ALA A 92 -15.12 -74.21 50.12
N ALA A 93 -14.59 -72.99 49.98
CA ALA A 93 -13.34 -72.75 49.25
C ALA A 93 -12.25 -72.36 50.26
N VAL A 94 -11.26 -73.24 50.37
CA VAL A 94 -10.01 -73.02 51.12
C VAL A 94 -9.35 -71.76 50.56
N LEU A 95 -9.17 -70.72 51.40
CA LEU A 95 -8.36 -69.57 51.03
C LEU A 95 -6.92 -70.06 50.79
N PRO A 96 -6.27 -69.68 49.67
CA PRO A 96 -4.87 -70.03 49.47
C PRO A 96 -4.04 -69.40 50.59
N ALA A 97 -3.22 -70.22 51.27
CA ALA A 97 -2.32 -69.74 52.30
C ALA A 97 -1.42 -68.64 51.72
N LEU A 98 -1.38 -67.49 52.40
CA LEU A 98 -0.52 -66.36 52.03
C LEU A 98 0.94 -66.81 52.12
N ASP A 99 1.58 -66.97 50.95
CA ASP A 99 3.00 -67.26 50.86
C ASP A 99 3.80 -66.04 51.33
N LEU A 100 4.41 -66.15 52.50
CA LEU A 100 5.17 -65.08 53.14
C LEU A 100 6.31 -64.57 52.23
N GLN A 101 6.86 -65.42 51.36
CA GLN A 101 7.88 -65.04 50.39
C GLN A 101 7.35 -64.15 49.26
N ALA A 102 6.05 -64.25 48.93
CA ALA A 102 5.42 -63.41 47.92
C ALA A 102 5.12 -62.00 48.45
N LEU A 103 4.78 -61.89 49.75
CA LEU A 103 4.61 -60.60 50.42
C LEU A 103 5.94 -59.83 50.56
N GLU A 104 7.04 -60.54 50.84
CA GLU A 104 8.37 -59.94 50.95
C GLU A 104 8.83 -59.34 49.61
N LYS A 105 8.58 -60.04 48.49
CA LYS A 105 8.86 -59.56 47.12
C LYS A 105 7.99 -58.38 46.67
N LEU A 106 6.83 -58.18 47.28
CA LEU A 106 5.95 -57.04 47.00
C LEU A 106 6.32 -55.81 47.84
N CYS A 107 7.06 -55.99 48.94
CA CYS A 107 7.52 -54.91 49.81
C CYS A 107 8.80 -54.22 49.28
N ASP A 108 9.43 -54.80 48.25
CA ASP A 108 10.67 -54.29 47.63
C ASP A 108 10.49 -52.86 47.07
N PRO A 109 11.21 -51.85 47.60
CA PRO A 109 11.06 -50.44 47.18
C PRO A 109 11.35 -50.19 45.70
N SER A 110 12.14 -51.07 45.07
CA SER A 110 12.52 -51.03 43.65
C SER A 110 11.37 -51.35 42.69
N ARG A 111 10.27 -51.95 43.18
CA ARG A 111 9.08 -52.27 42.37
C ARG A 111 7.94 -51.28 42.55
N ARG A 112 8.14 -50.22 43.34
CA ARG A 112 7.18 -49.12 43.43
C ARG A 112 7.22 -48.33 42.12
N TYR A 113 6.04 -48.09 41.53
CA TYR A 113 5.93 -47.24 40.36
C TYR A 113 6.52 -45.85 40.66
N ASP A 114 7.46 -45.42 39.82
CA ASP A 114 8.01 -44.07 39.90
C ASP A 114 6.95 -43.05 39.45
N MET A 115 6.34 -42.38 40.43
CA MET A 115 5.31 -41.36 40.21
C MET A 115 5.89 -40.00 39.80
N SER A 116 7.22 -39.88 39.62
CA SER A 116 7.85 -38.65 39.13
C SER A 116 7.60 -38.40 37.64
N THR A 117 7.32 -39.45 36.85
CA THR A 117 7.00 -39.33 35.44
C THR A 117 5.50 -39.21 35.21
N ARG A 118 5.08 -38.12 34.55
CA ARG A 118 3.68 -37.86 34.18
C ARG A 118 3.10 -39.03 33.39
N SER A 119 2.00 -39.62 33.87
CA SER A 119 1.26 -40.65 33.14
C SER A 119 0.55 -40.02 31.93
N ILE A 120 0.92 -40.49 30.74
CA ILE A 120 0.31 -40.07 29.47
C ILE A 120 -1.16 -40.50 29.47
N THR A 121 -2.06 -39.58 29.18
CA THR A 121 -3.51 -39.87 29.13
C THR A 121 -3.85 -40.76 27.93
N HIS A 122 -5.01 -41.41 27.95
CA HIS A 122 -5.49 -42.22 26.82
C HIS A 122 -5.49 -41.42 25.51
N ASP A 123 -5.98 -40.17 25.56
CA ASP A 123 -6.07 -39.29 24.41
C ASP A 123 -4.69 -38.89 23.86
N GLU A 124 -3.72 -38.63 24.74
CA GLU A 124 -2.33 -38.37 24.33
C GLU A 124 -1.72 -39.60 23.65
N ARG A 125 -2.00 -40.80 24.17
CA ARG A 125 -1.53 -42.07 23.58
C ARG A 125 -2.19 -42.35 22.22
N GLU A 126 -3.44 -41.97 22.04
CA GLU A 126 -4.18 -42.11 20.78
C GLU A 126 -3.66 -41.11 19.73
N SER A 127 -3.39 -39.86 20.13
CA SER A 127 -2.74 -38.86 19.27
C SER A 127 -1.33 -39.27 18.82
N MET A 128 -0.56 -39.93 19.70
CA MET A 128 0.75 -40.50 19.34
C MET A 128 0.61 -41.69 18.40
N LYS A 129 -0.41 -42.53 18.57
CA LYS A 129 -0.69 -43.63 17.64
C LYS A 129 -1.12 -43.12 16.27
N ASP A 130 -1.96 -42.08 16.21
CA ASP A 130 -2.44 -41.49 14.96
C ASP A 130 -1.33 -40.73 14.22
N SER A 131 -0.47 -40.00 14.93
CA SER A 131 0.73 -39.39 14.33
C SER A 131 1.76 -40.43 13.86
N ALA A 132 1.84 -41.59 14.53
CA ALA A 132 2.68 -42.71 14.09
C ALA A 132 2.07 -43.51 12.92
N ARG A 133 0.76 -43.38 12.65
CA ARG A 133 0.04 -44.23 11.69
C ARG A 133 0.25 -43.88 10.22
N ASN A 134 1.03 -42.84 9.89
CA ASN A 134 1.17 -42.44 8.48
C ASN A 134 2.49 -41.71 8.13
N THR A 135 3.63 -42.26 8.54
CA THR A 135 4.95 -41.67 8.24
C THR A 135 5.81 -42.50 7.29
N TYR A 136 5.26 -43.51 6.61
CA TYR A 136 5.99 -44.17 5.53
C TYR A 136 6.08 -43.24 4.32
N ARG A 137 7.18 -42.47 4.23
CA ARG A 137 7.60 -41.80 3.01
C ARG A 137 8.63 -42.68 2.32
N PRO A 138 8.40 -43.15 1.08
CA PRO A 138 9.43 -43.86 0.34
C PRO A 138 10.66 -42.95 0.20
N THR A 139 11.86 -43.53 0.28
CA THR A 139 13.14 -42.81 0.15
C THR A 139 13.24 -42.05 -1.18
N ILE A 140 12.64 -42.61 -2.24
CA ILE A 140 12.41 -41.92 -3.51
C ILE A 140 10.89 -41.76 -3.69
N PRO A 141 10.33 -40.57 -3.43
CA PRO A 141 8.92 -40.32 -3.69
C PRO A 141 8.63 -40.33 -5.20
N PRO A 142 7.51 -40.93 -5.64
CA PRO A 142 7.09 -40.86 -7.04
C PRO A 142 6.82 -39.40 -7.45
N LEU A 143 6.92 -39.09 -8.75
CA LEU A 143 6.80 -37.72 -9.28
C LEU A 143 5.54 -37.00 -8.81
N TRP A 144 4.39 -37.69 -8.85
CA TRP A 144 3.10 -37.14 -8.43
C TRP A 144 3.05 -36.75 -6.95
N LEU A 145 3.84 -37.41 -6.10
CA LEU A 145 3.92 -37.12 -4.66
C LEU A 145 5.01 -36.09 -4.36
N LYS A 146 6.14 -36.17 -5.08
CA LYS A 146 7.29 -35.27 -4.91
C LYS A 146 6.96 -33.84 -5.35
N HIS A 147 6.23 -33.73 -6.45
CA HIS A 147 5.91 -32.46 -7.10
C HIS A 147 4.42 -32.10 -7.01
N ASP A 148 3.72 -32.64 -6.01
CA ASP A 148 2.31 -32.30 -5.73
C ASP A 148 2.16 -30.78 -5.62
N ARG A 149 1.20 -30.22 -6.36
CA ARG A 149 0.90 -28.77 -6.45
C ARG A 149 2.04 -27.88 -6.95
N GLN A 150 3.16 -28.44 -7.41
CA GLN A 150 4.24 -27.66 -8.00
C GLN A 150 3.97 -27.45 -9.49
N VAL A 151 3.78 -26.19 -9.88
CA VAL A 151 3.46 -25.81 -11.25
C VAL A 151 4.44 -24.74 -11.71
N LEU A 152 5.02 -24.93 -12.88
CA LEU A 152 5.82 -23.91 -13.53
C LEU A 152 4.93 -23.00 -14.35
N ARG A 153 4.98 -21.69 -14.08
CA ARG A 153 4.23 -20.65 -14.80
C ARG A 153 5.17 -19.80 -15.65
N PHE A 154 4.88 -19.74 -16.94
CA PHE A 154 5.56 -18.89 -17.92
C PHE A 154 4.59 -17.91 -18.53
N ALA A 155 5.04 -16.67 -18.73
CA ALA A 155 4.31 -15.69 -19.52
C ALA A 155 4.80 -15.75 -20.97
N ALA A 156 3.86 -15.93 -21.88
CA ALA A 156 4.12 -16.03 -23.30
C ALA A 156 3.20 -15.11 -24.08
N TYR A 157 3.53 -14.83 -25.33
CA TYR A 157 2.62 -14.23 -26.29
C TYR A 157 2.72 -14.93 -27.64
N PHE A 158 1.67 -14.81 -28.45
CA PHE A 158 1.73 -15.18 -29.85
C PHE A 158 1.12 -14.05 -30.70
N LYS A 159 1.58 -13.94 -31.94
CA LYS A 159 1.06 -12.98 -32.92
C LYS A 159 -0.06 -13.64 -33.72
N GLU A 160 -1.22 -13.00 -33.76
CA GLU A 160 -2.37 -13.43 -34.56
C GLU A 160 -2.56 -12.42 -35.70
N PRO A 161 -2.52 -12.85 -36.97
CA PRO A 161 -2.79 -11.96 -38.11
C PRO A 161 -4.27 -11.59 -38.14
N VAL A 162 -4.56 -10.30 -38.37
CA VAL A 162 -5.92 -9.77 -38.46
C VAL A 162 -6.13 -9.30 -39.90
N HIS A 163 -7.20 -9.77 -40.51
CA HIS A 163 -7.58 -9.37 -41.86
C HIS A 163 -8.73 -8.35 -41.77
N GLU A 164 -8.75 -7.39 -42.69
CA GLU A 164 -9.87 -6.47 -42.92
C GLU A 164 -10.22 -5.51 -41.75
N ASN A 165 -9.23 -5.08 -40.95
CA ASN A 165 -9.41 -4.03 -39.95
C ASN A 165 -8.53 -2.80 -40.28
N PRO A 166 -9.09 -1.59 -40.46
CA PRO A 166 -8.29 -0.39 -40.76
C PRO A 166 -7.39 0.04 -39.59
N LYS A 167 -7.65 -0.44 -38.37
CA LYS A 167 -6.92 -0.04 -37.16
C LYS A 167 -5.71 -0.91 -36.86
N GLU A 168 -5.69 -2.18 -37.27
CA GLU A 168 -4.63 -3.13 -36.94
C GLU A 168 -4.47 -4.21 -38.02
N ASN A 169 -3.21 -4.60 -38.30
CA ASN A 169 -2.88 -5.69 -39.23
C ASN A 169 -2.55 -7.01 -38.50
N PHE A 170 -2.08 -6.92 -37.26
CA PHE A 170 -1.80 -8.07 -36.41
C PHE A 170 -2.14 -7.68 -34.98
N ARG A 171 -2.49 -8.67 -34.15
CA ARG A 171 -2.68 -8.49 -32.72
C ARG A 171 -1.78 -9.41 -31.91
N ILE A 172 -1.44 -8.99 -30.71
CA ILE A 172 -0.59 -9.76 -29.79
C ILE A 172 -1.45 -10.26 -28.64
N ARG A 173 -1.55 -11.59 -28.52
CA ARG A 173 -2.31 -12.23 -27.45
C ARG A 173 -1.37 -12.77 -26.40
N HIS A 174 -1.54 -12.28 -25.18
CA HIS A 174 -0.77 -12.73 -24.02
C HIS A 174 -1.37 -14.01 -23.47
N CYS A 175 -0.53 -14.95 -23.07
CA CYS A 175 -0.93 -16.23 -22.50
C CYS A 175 -0.02 -16.57 -21.32
N SER A 176 -0.58 -17.30 -20.37
CA SER A 176 0.15 -17.96 -19.28
C SER A 176 0.19 -19.45 -19.57
N ILE A 177 1.40 -19.99 -19.66
CA ILE A 177 1.65 -21.42 -19.83
C ILE A 177 1.92 -22.01 -18.44
N TYR A 178 1.16 -23.03 -18.07
CA TYR A 178 1.29 -23.78 -16.82
C TYR A 178 1.76 -25.20 -17.13
N PHE A 179 2.93 -25.57 -16.58
CA PHE A 179 3.49 -26.91 -16.68
C PHE A 179 3.44 -27.59 -15.30
N HIS A 180 2.69 -28.67 -15.18
CA HIS A 180 2.48 -29.39 -13.92
C HIS A 180 3.58 -30.45 -13.76
N LEU A 181 4.38 -30.32 -12.70
CA LEU A 181 5.54 -31.19 -12.47
C LEU A 181 5.16 -32.61 -12.01
N GLU A 182 3.95 -32.79 -11.48
CA GLU A 182 3.43 -34.07 -10.99
C GLU A 182 3.24 -35.11 -12.10
N ASP A 183 2.79 -34.68 -13.28
CA ASP A 183 2.42 -35.57 -14.40
C ASP A 183 3.04 -35.16 -15.75
N GLY A 184 3.68 -34.00 -15.84
CA GLY A 184 4.24 -33.44 -17.07
C GLY A 184 3.18 -32.90 -18.04
N SER A 185 1.99 -32.54 -17.54
CA SER A 185 0.92 -31.95 -18.35
C SER A 185 1.06 -30.43 -18.48
N MET A 186 0.60 -29.90 -19.61
CA MET A 186 0.59 -28.48 -19.93
C MET A 186 -0.82 -27.94 -20.08
N MET A 187 -1.00 -26.69 -19.66
CA MET A 187 -2.22 -25.92 -19.84
C MET A 187 -1.83 -24.50 -20.28
N ILE A 188 -2.56 -23.93 -21.23
CA ILE A 188 -2.34 -22.55 -21.68
C ILE A 188 -3.62 -21.78 -21.43
N THR A 189 -3.53 -20.67 -20.71
CA THR A 189 -4.67 -19.78 -20.46
C THR A 189 -4.34 -18.37 -20.91
N GLU A 190 -5.34 -17.66 -21.41
CA GLU A 190 -5.26 -16.25 -21.73
C GLU A 190 -5.92 -15.46 -20.59
N PRO A 191 -5.21 -14.47 -20.00
CA PRO A 191 -5.81 -13.61 -19.00
C PRO A 191 -6.95 -12.81 -19.63
N LYS A 192 -8.04 -12.65 -18.86
CA LYS A 192 -9.19 -11.85 -19.29
C LYS A 192 -8.83 -10.36 -19.23
N VAL A 193 -9.06 -9.64 -20.32
CA VAL A 193 -8.80 -8.21 -20.49
C VAL A 193 -10.13 -7.51 -20.75
N GLU A 194 -10.44 -6.51 -19.92
CA GLU A 194 -11.67 -5.72 -20.05
C GLU A 194 -11.75 -5.03 -21.41
N ASN A 195 -12.94 -5.07 -22.02
CA ASN A 195 -13.21 -4.48 -23.34
C ASN A 195 -12.34 -5.04 -24.48
N SER A 196 -11.81 -6.25 -24.35
CA SER A 196 -11.03 -6.87 -25.43
C SER A 196 -11.87 -7.36 -26.61
N GLY A 197 -13.17 -7.62 -26.41
CA GLY A 197 -14.08 -8.08 -27.47
C GLY A 197 -13.85 -9.51 -28.00
N ILE A 198 -12.87 -10.24 -27.45
CA ILE A 198 -12.49 -11.61 -27.86
C ILE A 198 -12.84 -12.58 -26.73
N PRO A 199 -13.34 -13.80 -27.00
CA PRO A 199 -13.50 -14.83 -25.99
C PRO A 199 -12.12 -15.22 -25.41
N GLN A 200 -11.95 -14.98 -24.12
CA GLN A 200 -10.71 -15.21 -23.36
C GLN A 200 -10.93 -16.24 -22.23
N GLY A 201 -9.85 -16.85 -21.78
CA GLY A 201 -9.86 -17.89 -20.74
C GLY A 201 -8.95 -19.06 -21.10
N THR A 202 -9.40 -20.29 -20.87
CA THR A 202 -8.61 -21.49 -21.18
C THR A 202 -8.40 -21.62 -22.69
N PHE A 203 -7.17 -21.48 -23.14
CA PHE A 203 -6.78 -21.56 -24.55
C PHE A 203 -6.49 -23.02 -24.96
N VAL A 204 -5.73 -23.74 -24.11
CA VAL A 204 -5.48 -25.18 -24.22
C VAL A 204 -5.77 -25.82 -22.87
N LYS A 205 -6.64 -26.83 -22.85
CA LYS A 205 -6.98 -27.60 -21.64
C LYS A 205 -5.77 -28.37 -21.12
N ARG A 206 -5.73 -28.66 -19.81
CA ARG A 206 -4.65 -29.44 -19.19
C ARG A 206 -4.59 -30.86 -19.77
N HIS A 207 -3.48 -31.19 -20.42
CA HIS A 207 -3.11 -32.55 -20.84
C HIS A 207 -1.64 -32.56 -21.30
N LYS A 208 -1.11 -33.73 -21.66
CA LYS A 208 0.24 -33.83 -22.25
C LYS A 208 0.20 -33.35 -23.70
N ILE A 209 0.73 -32.15 -23.93
CA ILE A 209 0.77 -31.56 -25.27
C ILE A 209 1.90 -32.24 -26.06
N PRO A 210 1.64 -32.76 -27.27
CA PRO A 210 2.68 -33.28 -28.15
C PRO A 210 3.43 -32.13 -28.82
N LYS A 211 4.75 -32.29 -28.90
CA LYS A 211 5.64 -31.52 -29.79
C LYS A 211 5.33 -31.83 -31.26
N PRO A 212 5.86 -31.05 -32.21
CA PRO A 212 5.85 -31.42 -33.63
C PRO A 212 6.37 -32.85 -33.90
N ASP A 213 7.32 -33.34 -33.09
CA ASP A 213 7.89 -34.69 -33.20
C ASP A 213 7.06 -35.78 -32.47
N ASN A 214 5.81 -35.49 -32.10
CA ASN A 214 4.90 -36.35 -31.32
C ASN A 214 5.35 -36.76 -29.91
N THR A 215 6.51 -36.30 -29.43
CA THR A 215 6.94 -36.49 -28.03
C THR A 215 6.30 -35.44 -27.12
N PRO A 216 5.99 -35.73 -25.84
CA PRO A 216 5.47 -34.72 -24.93
C PRO A 216 6.52 -33.66 -24.58
N PHE A 217 6.09 -32.45 -24.26
CA PHE A 217 6.97 -31.42 -23.72
C PHE A 217 7.58 -31.82 -22.37
N THR A 218 8.85 -31.49 -22.20
CA THR A 218 9.58 -31.66 -20.95
C THR A 218 9.96 -30.30 -20.38
N VAL A 219 10.43 -30.31 -19.13
CA VAL A 219 10.93 -29.12 -18.42
C VAL A 219 12.09 -28.47 -19.19
N GLU A 220 12.95 -29.26 -19.82
CA GLU A 220 14.14 -28.73 -20.50
C GLU A 220 13.77 -27.94 -21.75
N ASP A 221 12.68 -28.33 -22.44
CA ASP A 221 12.18 -27.62 -23.63
C ASP A 221 11.59 -26.23 -23.32
N LEU A 222 11.23 -25.98 -22.07
CA LEU A 222 10.64 -24.71 -21.60
C LEU A 222 11.70 -23.78 -21.00
N SER A 223 12.95 -24.23 -20.93
CA SER A 223 14.05 -23.47 -20.31
C SER A 223 14.70 -22.46 -21.25
N SER A 224 14.60 -22.67 -22.56
CA SER A 224 15.11 -21.75 -23.57
C SER A 224 14.15 -20.58 -23.79
N SER A 225 14.68 -19.42 -24.20
CA SER A 225 13.87 -18.30 -24.71
C SER A 225 13.28 -18.62 -26.10
N GLU A 226 13.24 -19.88 -26.52
CA GLU A 226 12.87 -20.24 -27.88
C GLU A 226 11.35 -20.24 -28.07
N THR A 227 10.93 -20.07 -29.32
CA THR A 227 9.51 -20.06 -29.68
C THR A 227 8.99 -21.49 -29.67
N ILE A 228 7.96 -21.76 -28.86
CA ILE A 228 7.37 -23.08 -28.72
C ILE A 228 6.21 -23.24 -29.68
N HIS A 229 6.19 -24.33 -30.45
CA HIS A 229 5.09 -24.67 -31.33
C HIS A 229 4.08 -25.59 -30.63
N VAL A 230 2.88 -25.06 -30.36
CA VAL A 230 1.77 -25.82 -29.78
C VAL A 230 0.58 -25.78 -30.74
N TYR A 231 0.14 -26.94 -31.23
CA TYR A 231 -1.01 -27.09 -32.14
C TYR A 231 -0.99 -26.12 -33.33
N GLY A 232 0.18 -25.97 -33.97
CA GLY A 232 0.36 -25.10 -35.13
C GLY A 232 0.48 -23.60 -34.81
N ARG A 233 0.50 -23.20 -33.53
CA ARG A 233 0.71 -21.82 -33.09
C ARG A 233 2.08 -21.67 -32.42
N ALA A 234 2.75 -20.57 -32.70
CA ALA A 234 4.09 -20.26 -32.22
C ALA A 234 4.03 -19.29 -31.02
N PHE A 235 4.35 -19.78 -29.82
CA PHE A 235 4.35 -19.03 -28.57
C PHE A 235 5.75 -18.61 -28.18
N ARG A 236 5.97 -17.31 -27.97
CA ARG A 236 7.23 -16.79 -27.45
C ARG A 236 7.10 -16.58 -25.95
N ILE A 237 7.89 -17.31 -25.16
CA ILE A 237 8.02 -17.06 -23.72
C ILE A 237 8.89 -15.81 -23.53
N TYR A 238 8.39 -14.86 -22.74
CA TYR A 238 9.09 -13.60 -22.47
C TYR A 238 9.38 -13.39 -20.97
N ASP A 239 8.62 -14.03 -20.10
CA ASP A 239 8.80 -13.93 -18.64
C ASP A 239 8.43 -15.25 -17.95
N CYS A 240 8.88 -15.40 -16.72
CA CYS A 240 8.63 -16.58 -15.90
C CYS A 240 8.53 -16.19 -14.42
N ASP A 241 7.75 -16.96 -13.68
CA ASP A 241 7.43 -16.69 -12.27
C ASP A 241 8.63 -16.90 -11.35
N ASP A 242 8.63 -16.28 -10.17
CA ASP A 242 9.77 -16.37 -9.24
C ASP A 242 10.03 -17.81 -8.78
N PHE A 243 8.96 -18.58 -8.56
CA PHE A 243 9.06 -20.01 -8.25
C PHE A 243 9.77 -20.78 -9.36
N THR A 244 9.43 -20.50 -10.63
CA THR A 244 10.05 -21.17 -11.77
C THR A 244 11.53 -20.82 -11.89
N ARG A 245 11.89 -19.55 -11.73
CA ARG A 245 13.28 -19.11 -11.71
C ARG A 245 14.08 -19.84 -10.62
N GLY A 246 13.51 -19.97 -9.42
CA GLY A 246 14.11 -20.73 -8.32
C GLY A 246 14.26 -22.22 -8.64
N PHE A 247 13.26 -22.83 -9.26
CA PHE A 247 13.27 -24.24 -9.64
C PHE A 247 14.38 -24.57 -10.65
N TYR A 248 14.53 -23.77 -11.71
CA TYR A 248 15.60 -23.97 -12.71
C TYR A 248 16.98 -23.67 -12.13
N ARG A 249 17.11 -22.63 -11.29
CA ARG A 249 18.36 -22.32 -10.58
C ARG A 249 18.83 -23.50 -9.71
N ASN A 250 17.91 -24.14 -9.00
CA ASN A 250 18.23 -25.33 -8.19
C ASN A 250 18.65 -26.54 -9.03
N ARG A 251 18.27 -26.58 -10.31
CA ARG A 251 18.65 -27.60 -11.30
C ARG A 251 19.91 -27.24 -12.08
N GLY A 252 20.53 -26.08 -11.79
CA GLY A 252 21.73 -25.59 -12.47
C GLY A 252 21.49 -24.97 -13.84
N VAL A 253 20.24 -24.61 -14.17
CA VAL A 253 19.86 -23.97 -15.44
C VAL A 253 19.43 -22.53 -15.16
N GLU A 254 20.07 -21.56 -15.81
CA GLU A 254 19.67 -20.16 -15.71
C GLU A 254 18.68 -19.81 -16.81
N LEU A 255 17.49 -19.35 -16.41
CA LEU A 255 16.47 -18.86 -17.35
C LEU A 255 16.84 -17.48 -17.91
N PRO A 256 16.42 -17.15 -19.14
CA PRO A 256 16.60 -15.83 -19.71
C PRO A 256 15.98 -14.72 -18.84
N LYS A 257 16.57 -13.53 -18.93
CA LYS A 257 16.00 -12.32 -18.32
C LYS A 257 14.69 -11.95 -19.02
N ARG A 258 13.82 -11.24 -18.29
CA ARG A 258 12.52 -10.79 -18.81
C ARG A 258 12.71 -9.97 -20.08
N GLU A 259 12.03 -10.39 -21.15
CA GLU A 259 11.95 -9.69 -22.43
C GLU A 259 10.67 -8.83 -22.45
N GLU A 260 10.74 -7.64 -23.04
CA GLU A 260 9.54 -6.81 -23.23
C GLU A 260 8.76 -7.30 -24.44
N PRO A 261 7.47 -7.67 -24.27
CA PRO A 261 6.66 -8.07 -25.41
C PRO A 261 6.43 -6.87 -26.33
N PRO A 262 6.36 -7.08 -27.66
CA PRO A 262 6.11 -6.00 -28.60
C PRO A 262 4.79 -5.29 -28.30
N VAL A 263 4.76 -3.98 -28.48
CA VAL A 263 3.56 -3.17 -28.25
C VAL A 263 2.63 -3.33 -29.45
N ASP A 264 1.38 -3.71 -29.17
CA ASP A 264 0.29 -3.82 -30.14
C ASP A 264 -0.39 -2.46 -30.35
N THR A 265 -0.93 -2.21 -31.55
CA THR A 265 -1.72 -1.02 -31.88
C THR A 265 -2.86 -0.83 -30.89
N PHE A 266 -3.55 -1.91 -30.49
CA PHE A 266 -4.62 -1.86 -29.49
C PHE A 266 -4.16 -1.30 -28.14
N ARG A 267 -3.00 -1.76 -27.64
CA ARG A 267 -2.45 -1.30 -26.35
C ARG A 267 -1.95 0.14 -26.43
N ALA A 268 -1.31 0.50 -27.55
CA ALA A 268 -0.86 1.86 -27.78
C ALA A 268 -2.02 2.86 -27.77
N THR A 269 -3.12 2.56 -28.48
CA THR A 269 -4.31 3.42 -28.51
C THR A 269 -4.94 3.58 -27.13
N ARG A 270 -5.08 2.48 -26.37
CA ARG A 270 -5.67 2.53 -25.02
C ARG A 270 -4.83 3.33 -24.03
N LEU A 271 -3.50 3.21 -24.08
CA LEU A 271 -2.61 4.02 -23.26
C LEU A 271 -2.77 5.51 -23.60
N HIS A 272 -2.80 5.85 -24.89
CA HIS A 272 -3.00 7.21 -25.34
C HIS A 272 -4.37 7.79 -24.91
N GLU A 273 -5.45 7.00 -25.00
CA GLU A 273 -6.77 7.41 -24.52
C GLU A 273 -6.81 7.67 -23.01
N LEU A 274 -6.21 6.76 -22.20
CA LEU A 274 -6.13 6.93 -20.76
C LEU A 274 -5.31 8.17 -20.37
N GLU A 275 -4.19 8.42 -21.03
CA GLU A 275 -3.38 9.62 -20.82
C GLU A 275 -4.14 10.90 -21.22
N SER A 276 -4.98 10.82 -22.26
CA SER A 276 -5.77 11.95 -22.77
C SER A 276 -6.95 12.32 -21.86
N LEU A 277 -7.52 11.35 -21.15
CA LEU A 277 -8.66 11.55 -20.25
C LEU A 277 -8.27 12.25 -18.93
N GLY A 278 -6.99 12.19 -18.54
CA GLY A 278 -6.56 12.58 -17.20
C GLY A 278 -6.39 14.08 -16.93
N LYS A 279 -6.28 14.93 -17.97
CA LYS A 279 -5.99 16.35 -17.76
C LYS A 279 -6.75 17.22 -18.78
N PRO A 280 -7.69 18.09 -18.35
CA PRO A 280 -8.15 19.15 -19.23
C PRO A 280 -6.95 20.04 -19.54
N LYS A 281 -6.49 20.03 -20.80
CA LYS A 281 -5.34 20.82 -21.23
C LYS A 281 -5.66 22.31 -21.41
N ASN A 282 -6.95 22.66 -21.50
CA ASN A 282 -7.39 24.00 -21.83
C ASN A 282 -7.83 24.77 -20.58
N LEU A 283 -7.17 25.91 -20.33
CA LEU A 283 -7.49 26.86 -19.25
C LEU A 283 -8.95 27.31 -19.30
N GLU A 284 -9.50 27.55 -20.49
CA GLU A 284 -10.91 27.94 -20.70
C GLU A 284 -11.93 26.93 -20.12
N ILE A 285 -11.60 25.63 -20.18
CA ILE A 285 -12.47 24.56 -19.63
C ILE A 285 -12.42 24.57 -18.08
N ILE A 286 -11.30 24.98 -17.51
CA ILE A 286 -11.12 25.08 -16.06
C ILE A 286 -11.89 26.29 -15.54
N GLU A 287 -11.70 27.45 -16.18
CA GLU A 287 -12.38 28.69 -15.84
C GLU A 287 -13.89 28.59 -16.01
N SER A 288 -14.37 28.01 -17.11
CA SER A 288 -15.81 27.80 -17.33
C SER A 288 -16.45 26.88 -16.29
N LYS A 289 -15.74 25.83 -15.84
CA LYS A 289 -16.21 24.95 -14.76
C LYS A 289 -16.25 25.68 -13.42
N GLU A 290 -15.26 26.52 -13.15
CA GLU A 290 -15.23 27.33 -11.93
C GLU A 290 -16.37 28.34 -11.92
N TYR A 291 -16.56 29.07 -13.02
CA TYR A 291 -17.70 29.97 -13.20
C TYR A 291 -19.04 29.24 -13.01
N SER A 292 -19.20 28.07 -13.63
CA SER A 292 -20.43 27.27 -13.50
C SER A 292 -20.70 26.86 -12.05
N LYS A 293 -19.66 26.49 -11.29
CA LYS A 293 -19.79 26.16 -9.86
C LYS A 293 -20.18 27.37 -9.03
N LEU A 294 -19.56 28.52 -9.28
CA LEU A 294 -19.87 29.77 -8.58
C LEU A 294 -21.29 30.24 -8.88
N SER A 295 -21.72 30.17 -10.14
CA SER A 295 -23.08 30.50 -10.56
C SER A 295 -24.11 29.54 -9.94
N ALA A 296 -23.74 28.30 -9.66
CA ALA A 296 -24.58 27.32 -8.96
C ALA A 296 -24.58 27.50 -7.43
N GLY A 297 -23.95 28.56 -6.90
CA GLY A 297 -23.88 28.83 -5.46
C GLY A 297 -22.77 28.09 -4.72
N GLY A 298 -21.80 27.52 -5.43
CA GLY A 298 -20.61 26.93 -4.82
C GLY A 298 -19.68 28.01 -4.25
N ASN A 299 -18.93 27.68 -3.20
CA ASN A 299 -17.90 28.56 -2.65
C ASN A 299 -16.63 28.51 -3.52
N ARG A 300 -15.91 29.64 -3.59
CA ARG A 300 -14.55 29.65 -4.15
C ARG A 300 -13.64 28.74 -3.34
N LYS A 301 -12.73 28.05 -4.02
CA LYS A 301 -11.66 27.32 -3.35
C LYS A 301 -10.76 28.33 -2.65
N ASN A 302 -10.37 28.03 -1.43
CA ASN A 302 -9.47 28.88 -0.67
C ASN A 302 -8.04 28.33 -0.83
N GLU A 303 -7.40 28.63 -1.97
CA GLU A 303 -6.08 28.09 -2.32
C GLU A 303 -4.99 28.57 -1.35
N LYS A 304 -5.12 29.81 -0.84
CA LYS A 304 -4.19 30.43 0.10
C LYS A 304 -4.44 30.06 1.57
N LEU A 305 -5.44 29.23 1.89
CA LEU A 305 -5.77 28.92 3.29
C LEU A 305 -4.63 28.20 4.01
N GLN A 306 -3.98 27.25 3.35
CA GLN A 306 -2.87 26.52 3.95
C GLN A 306 -1.69 27.46 4.23
N GLN A 307 -1.33 28.30 3.26
CA GLN A 307 -0.30 29.33 3.42
C GLN A 307 -0.60 30.26 4.60
N TYR A 308 -1.86 30.72 4.72
CA TYR A 308 -2.29 31.54 5.84
C TYR A 308 -2.11 30.82 7.18
N LEU A 309 -2.53 29.56 7.30
CA LEU A 309 -2.45 28.80 8.55
C LEU A 309 -1.01 28.53 9.00
N GLU A 310 -0.10 28.26 8.06
CA GLU A 310 1.30 27.95 8.36
C GLU A 310 2.13 29.20 8.67
N ASN A 311 1.78 30.33 8.04
CA ASN A 311 2.56 31.57 8.09
C ASN A 311 1.84 32.74 8.76
N ASP A 312 0.73 32.48 9.46
CA ASP A 312 0.05 33.52 10.25
C ASP A 312 1.04 34.21 11.20
N ARG A 313 0.97 35.55 11.25
CA ARG A 313 1.84 36.43 12.05
C ARG A 313 3.34 36.40 11.71
N LYS A 314 3.76 35.71 10.65
CA LYS A 314 5.14 35.79 10.16
C LYS A 314 5.25 36.93 9.14
N VAL A 315 6.02 37.96 9.50
CA VAL A 315 6.20 39.16 8.68
C VAL A 315 7.69 39.41 8.49
N LEU A 316 8.13 39.51 7.25
CA LEU A 316 9.49 39.91 6.93
C LEU A 316 9.54 41.44 6.93
N CYS A 317 10.52 42.00 7.63
CA CYS A 317 10.65 43.43 7.84
C CYS A 317 11.98 43.89 7.25
N PHE A 318 11.90 44.84 6.31
CA PHE A 318 13.05 45.43 5.66
C PHE A 318 13.05 46.94 5.87
N LYS A 319 14.25 47.51 5.99
CA LYS A 319 14.43 48.96 5.90
C LYS A 319 14.86 49.29 4.49
N ALA A 320 14.13 50.23 3.90
CA ALA A 320 14.35 50.70 2.55
C ALA A 320 14.59 52.20 2.52
N PHE A 321 15.21 52.69 1.47
CA PHE A 321 15.19 54.11 1.15
C PHE A 321 14.88 54.30 -0.33
N TRP A 322 14.28 55.44 -0.65
CA TRP A 322 14.14 55.91 -2.02
C TRP A 322 14.93 57.20 -2.16
N ASP A 323 15.86 57.23 -3.11
CA ASP A 323 16.65 58.42 -3.41
C ASP A 323 16.03 59.15 -4.61
N ASP A 324 15.31 60.23 -4.33
CA ASP A 324 14.71 61.06 -5.36
C ASP A 324 15.76 62.05 -5.88
N THR A 325 16.28 61.79 -7.07
CA THR A 325 17.31 62.60 -7.74
C THR A 325 16.76 63.86 -8.43
N THR A 326 15.44 64.10 -8.35
CA THR A 326 14.84 65.31 -8.93
C THR A 326 15.27 66.57 -8.16
N LYS A 327 15.10 67.76 -8.78
CA LYS A 327 15.53 69.04 -8.21
C LYS A 327 14.99 69.35 -6.80
N TYR A 328 13.79 68.87 -6.51
CA TYR A 328 13.13 69.01 -5.20
C TYR A 328 13.08 67.68 -4.44
N GLY A 329 13.71 66.65 -5.00
CA GLY A 329 13.81 65.33 -4.43
C GLY A 329 14.68 65.34 -3.19
N SER A 330 14.38 64.42 -2.31
CA SER A 330 15.10 64.20 -1.06
C SER A 330 15.04 62.73 -0.75
N ARG A 331 16.11 62.18 -0.19
CA ARG A 331 16.14 60.79 0.24
C ARG A 331 15.12 60.53 1.34
N MET A 332 14.22 59.58 1.09
CA MET A 332 13.19 59.14 2.02
C MET A 332 13.48 57.74 2.54
N TYR A 333 13.15 57.50 3.81
CA TYR A 333 13.31 56.20 4.46
C TYR A 333 11.95 55.54 4.65
N TYR A 334 11.90 54.23 4.43
CA TYR A 334 10.70 53.42 4.54
C TYR A 334 10.97 52.16 5.36
N THR A 335 9.92 51.66 6.01
CA THR A 335 9.88 50.30 6.55
C THR A 335 8.93 49.50 5.67
N MET A 336 9.42 48.40 5.10
CA MET A 336 8.63 47.50 4.28
C MET A 336 8.32 46.23 5.06
N HIS A 337 7.05 45.86 5.10
CA HIS A 337 6.54 44.63 5.67
C HIS A 337 6.06 43.71 4.54
N TYR A 338 6.59 42.49 4.50
CA TYR A 338 6.12 41.43 3.61
C TYR A 338 5.44 40.35 4.45
N TYR A 339 4.16 40.10 4.18
CA TYR A 339 3.35 39.15 4.93
C TYR A 339 3.40 37.76 4.26
N LEU A 340 4.02 36.78 4.91
CA LEU A 340 4.16 35.41 4.37
C LEU A 340 2.82 34.65 4.27
N ALA A 341 1.80 35.13 4.99
CA ALA A 341 0.47 34.53 5.03
C ALA A 341 -0.32 34.71 3.72
N ASP A 342 -0.10 35.80 3.00
CA ASP A 342 -0.88 36.17 1.81
C ASP A 342 -0.05 36.78 0.65
N ASP A 343 1.27 36.86 0.80
CA ASP A 343 2.22 37.47 -0.14
C ASP A 343 1.95 38.95 -0.43
N THR A 344 1.38 39.66 0.56
CA THR A 344 1.11 41.08 0.46
C THR A 344 2.25 41.91 1.04
N VAL A 345 2.41 43.13 0.51
CA VAL A 345 3.41 44.10 0.96
C VAL A 345 2.74 45.36 1.49
N GLU A 346 3.24 45.86 2.59
CA GLU A 346 2.88 47.15 3.17
C GLU A 346 4.15 47.99 3.33
N ILE A 347 4.09 49.27 2.97
CA ILE A 347 5.25 50.17 3.05
C ILE A 347 4.85 51.37 3.90
N LEU A 348 5.59 51.58 4.98
CA LEU A 348 5.41 52.68 5.92
C LEU A 348 6.51 53.72 5.71
N GLU A 349 6.14 55.00 5.76
CA GLU A 349 7.09 56.10 5.65
C GLU A 349 7.69 56.43 7.01
N ASN A 350 9.02 56.42 7.11
CA ASN A 350 9.75 56.77 8.32
C ASN A 350 10.17 58.24 8.24
N LEU A 351 9.38 59.11 8.87
CA LEU A 351 9.66 60.54 8.91
C LEU A 351 10.65 60.89 10.03
N ALA A 352 11.69 61.66 9.69
CA ALA A 352 12.59 62.24 10.69
C ALA A 352 11.90 63.36 11.49
N ARG A 353 12.37 63.58 12.72
CA ARG A 353 11.90 64.70 13.55
C ARG A 353 12.20 66.03 12.85
N ASN A 354 11.23 66.94 12.82
CA ASN A 354 11.32 68.24 12.14
C ASN A 354 11.59 68.12 10.62
N SER A 355 11.10 67.06 9.95
CA SER A 355 11.24 66.87 8.49
C SER A 355 10.44 67.87 7.65
N GLY A 356 9.46 68.55 8.24
CA GLY A 356 8.57 69.48 7.53
C GLY A 356 7.54 68.79 6.62
N ARG A 357 7.42 67.46 6.69
CA ARG A 357 6.40 66.69 5.97
C ARG A 357 5.20 66.40 6.88
N ASP A 358 4.03 66.34 6.28
CA ASP A 358 2.79 65.94 6.97
C ASP A 358 2.88 64.45 7.34
N PRO A 359 2.43 64.02 8.54
CA PRO A 359 2.62 62.66 9.00
C PRO A 359 1.59 61.71 8.37
N TYR A 360 1.89 61.28 7.14
CA TYR A 360 1.21 60.16 6.50
C TYR A 360 2.02 58.88 6.70
N PRO A 361 1.66 58.03 7.68
CA PRO A 361 2.49 56.88 8.05
C PRO A 361 2.52 55.77 6.99
N VAL A 362 1.47 55.63 6.19
CA VAL A 362 1.35 54.58 5.17
C VAL A 362 1.67 55.15 3.80
N PHE A 363 2.76 54.68 3.21
CA PHE A 363 3.13 54.98 1.83
C PHE A 363 2.41 54.06 0.84
N TRP A 364 2.42 52.76 1.13
CA TRP A 364 1.73 51.73 0.35
C TRP A 364 0.84 50.88 1.25
N LYS A 365 -0.45 50.86 0.96
CA LYS A 365 -1.41 50.04 1.71
C LYS A 365 -1.14 48.57 1.44
N ARG A 366 -1.31 47.73 2.48
CA ARG A 366 -1.18 46.27 2.38
C ARG A 366 -1.92 45.72 1.16
N SER A 367 -1.15 45.30 0.17
CA SER A 367 -1.65 44.74 -1.09
C SER A 367 -0.52 44.02 -1.81
N GLU A 368 -0.87 43.15 -2.75
CA GLU A 368 0.11 42.49 -3.63
C GLU A 368 0.77 43.54 -4.53
N ILE A 369 2.10 43.46 -4.66
CA ILE A 369 2.86 44.31 -5.59
C ILE A 369 3.38 43.42 -6.71
N ASP A 370 3.10 43.82 -7.94
CA ASP A 370 3.56 43.16 -9.15
C ASP A 370 4.93 43.71 -9.58
N ARG A 371 5.82 42.82 -10.05
CA ARG A 371 7.11 43.17 -10.66
C ARG A 371 6.92 43.79 -12.04
N ASN A 372 5.92 43.32 -12.79
CA ASN A 372 5.60 43.86 -14.09
C ASN A 372 4.76 45.15 -13.96
N PRO A 373 4.97 46.13 -14.85
CA PRO A 373 4.16 47.34 -14.86
C PRO A 373 2.71 46.98 -15.09
N HIS A 374 1.83 47.48 -14.21
CA HIS A 374 0.39 47.27 -14.35
C HIS A 374 -0.10 47.92 -15.65
N MET A 375 -0.61 47.12 -16.57
CA MET A 375 -1.28 47.60 -17.78
C MET A 375 -2.78 47.47 -17.57
N ASN A 376 -3.50 48.60 -17.69
CA ASN A 376 -4.97 48.57 -17.72
C ASN A 376 -5.40 47.91 -19.04
N PRO A 377 -6.01 46.71 -19.02
CA PRO A 377 -6.48 46.09 -20.24
C PRO A 377 -7.67 46.86 -20.80
N THR A 378 -7.68 47.08 -22.11
CA THR A 378 -8.89 47.48 -22.82
C THR A 378 -9.79 46.25 -23.04
N PRO A 379 -11.12 46.42 -23.16
CA PRO A 379 -12.02 45.29 -23.46
C PRO A 379 -11.53 44.52 -24.70
N GLY A 380 -11.27 43.22 -24.54
CA GLY A 380 -10.76 42.34 -25.60
C GLY A 380 -9.24 42.12 -25.60
N MET A 381 -8.47 42.78 -24.72
CA MET A 381 -7.05 42.48 -24.52
C MET A 381 -6.87 41.43 -23.42
N ILE A 382 -6.05 40.41 -23.68
CA ILE A 382 -5.67 39.42 -22.67
C ILE A 382 -4.77 40.12 -21.64
N GLU A 383 -5.15 40.05 -20.37
CA GLU A 383 -4.31 40.55 -19.28
C GLU A 383 -2.99 39.77 -19.25
N PRO A 384 -1.83 40.44 -19.23
CA PRO A 384 -0.56 39.75 -19.01
C PRO A 384 -0.57 39.10 -17.62
N GLU A 385 0.05 37.93 -17.51
CA GLU A 385 0.16 37.24 -16.23
C GLU A 385 0.81 38.16 -15.18
N LYS A 386 0.14 38.34 -14.03
CA LYS A 386 0.66 39.10 -12.90
C LYS A 386 1.82 38.33 -12.27
N LYS A 387 2.96 39.01 -12.10
CA LYS A 387 4.14 38.42 -11.47
C LYS A 387 4.37 39.12 -10.12
N PRO A 388 3.74 38.66 -9.03
CA PRO A 388 3.92 39.28 -7.73
C PRO A 388 5.34 39.08 -7.23
N TYR A 389 5.85 40.03 -6.44
CA TYR A 389 7.12 39.86 -5.73
C TYR A 389 7.05 38.68 -4.78
N ARG A 390 8.07 37.82 -4.81
CA ARG A 390 8.25 36.70 -3.88
C ARG A 390 9.37 36.99 -2.89
N PRO A 391 9.49 36.24 -1.78
CA PRO A 391 10.62 36.39 -0.87
C PRO A 391 11.99 36.23 -1.57
N GLU A 392 12.06 35.38 -2.58
CA GLU A 392 13.24 35.20 -3.46
C GLU A 392 13.74 36.50 -4.10
N ASP A 393 12.84 37.44 -4.32
CA ASP A 393 13.12 38.71 -4.98
C ASP A 393 13.53 39.81 -3.99
N LEU A 394 13.42 39.56 -2.68
CA LEU A 394 13.54 40.54 -1.61
C LEU A 394 14.80 40.29 -0.78
N CYS A 395 15.94 40.72 -1.31
CA CYS A 395 17.23 40.60 -0.62
C CYS A 395 17.80 41.98 -0.26
N VAL A 396 18.54 42.05 0.86
CA VAL A 396 19.29 43.26 1.21
C VAL A 396 20.37 43.50 0.14
N GLY A 397 20.48 44.75 -0.32
CA GLY A 397 21.26 45.13 -1.51
C GLY A 397 20.46 45.15 -2.81
N GLY A 398 19.24 44.59 -2.81
CA GLY A 398 18.32 44.64 -3.93
C GLY A 398 17.45 45.91 -3.95
N SER A 399 16.86 46.19 -5.11
CA SER A 399 15.90 47.27 -5.32
C SER A 399 14.54 46.74 -5.76
N ILE A 400 13.47 47.33 -5.23
CA ILE A 400 12.08 46.99 -5.56
C ILE A 400 11.46 48.17 -6.27
N SER A 401 10.87 47.92 -7.45
CA SER A 401 10.09 48.93 -8.16
C SER A 401 8.66 48.94 -7.64
N VAL A 402 8.25 50.06 -7.03
CA VAL A 402 6.89 50.32 -6.55
C VAL A 402 6.33 51.48 -7.36
N TYR A 403 5.47 51.18 -8.34
CA TYR A 403 4.85 52.17 -9.22
C TYR A 403 5.85 53.17 -9.86
N GLY A 404 7.02 52.67 -10.27
CA GLY A 404 8.07 53.46 -10.92
C GLY A 404 9.04 54.14 -9.95
N ARG A 405 8.90 53.92 -8.63
CA ARG A 405 9.91 54.32 -7.63
C ARG A 405 10.75 53.12 -7.24
N GLU A 406 12.07 53.24 -7.33
CA GLU A 406 13.01 52.18 -6.95
C GLU A 406 13.40 52.34 -5.48
N LEU A 407 12.84 51.49 -4.62
CA LEU A 407 13.18 51.43 -3.21
C LEU A 407 14.34 50.46 -3.01
N PHE A 408 15.46 50.95 -2.49
CA PHE A 408 16.63 50.13 -2.19
C PHE A 408 16.56 49.57 -0.77
N LEU A 409 16.68 48.25 -0.63
CA LEU A 409 16.70 47.55 0.65
C LEU A 409 18.11 47.54 1.22
N TYR A 410 18.31 48.10 2.42
CA TYR A 410 19.65 48.22 3.00
C TYR A 410 19.82 47.48 4.34
N ASP A 411 18.73 47.12 5.01
CA ASP A 411 18.77 46.40 6.29
C ASP A 411 17.50 45.56 6.44
N CYS A 412 17.55 44.56 7.31
CA CYS A 412 16.42 43.69 7.63
C CYS A 412 16.42 43.32 9.12
N ASP A 413 15.27 42.90 9.62
CA ASP A 413 15.11 42.50 11.02
C ASP A 413 15.73 41.11 11.30
N GLU A 414 16.00 40.82 12.57
CA GLU A 414 16.63 39.57 13.00
C GLU A 414 15.79 38.34 12.60
N PHE A 415 14.47 38.40 12.79
CA PHE A 415 13.55 37.35 12.32
C PHE A 415 13.65 37.12 10.81
N THR A 416 13.84 38.20 10.04
CA THR A 416 13.96 38.11 8.59
C THR A 416 15.26 37.43 8.21
N ARG A 417 16.38 37.74 8.88
CA ARG A 417 17.66 37.06 8.67
C ARG A 417 17.58 35.57 8.96
N ASP A 418 16.95 35.18 10.07
CA ASP A 418 16.77 33.78 10.42
C ASP A 418 15.88 33.03 9.41
N PHE A 419 14.84 33.70 8.91
CA PHE A 419 14.00 33.15 7.84
C PHE A 419 14.79 32.89 6.56
N TYR A 420 15.59 33.85 6.08
CA TYR A 420 16.40 33.67 4.86
C TYR A 420 17.52 32.64 5.03
N ARG A 421 18.12 32.55 6.23
CA ARG A 421 19.06 31.47 6.56
C ARG A 421 18.40 30.10 6.49
N ALA A 422 17.18 29.96 7.02
CA ALA A 422 16.46 28.68 6.99
C ALA A 422 15.88 28.33 5.61
N TYR A 423 15.44 29.33 4.83
CA TYR A 423 14.70 29.13 3.59
C TYR A 423 15.60 29.06 2.34
N MET A 424 16.64 29.90 2.27
CA MET A 424 17.55 30.01 1.11
C MET A 424 19.03 29.82 1.45
N ASP A 425 19.37 29.55 2.72
CA ASP A 425 20.76 29.47 3.20
C ASP A 425 21.56 30.75 2.87
N LEU A 426 20.89 31.90 2.96
CA LEU A 426 21.43 33.22 2.62
C LEU A 426 21.53 34.09 3.88
N GLU A 427 22.73 34.61 4.16
CA GLU A 427 22.94 35.61 5.20
C GLU A 427 22.75 37.02 4.63
N GLN A 428 21.84 37.80 5.24
CA GLN A 428 21.55 39.17 4.84
C GLN A 428 22.27 40.17 5.76
N ASP A 429 23.39 40.70 5.29
CA ASP A 429 24.16 41.72 6.01
C ASP A 429 23.58 43.12 5.81
N LYS A 430 23.72 43.96 6.86
CA LYS A 430 23.32 45.36 6.81
C LYS A 430 24.30 46.18 5.97
N ILE A 431 23.76 46.99 5.06
CA ILE A 431 24.52 47.95 4.25
C ILE A 431 24.48 49.31 4.95
N GLU A 432 25.66 49.83 5.31
CA GLU A 432 25.77 51.17 5.89
C GLU A 432 25.66 52.26 4.83
N ILE A 433 24.63 53.08 4.98
CA ILE A 433 24.43 54.28 4.20
C ILE A 433 25.13 55.44 4.91
N LYS A 434 26.12 56.05 4.25
CA LYS A 434 26.77 57.27 4.74
C LYS A 434 26.16 58.48 4.04
N ASP A 435 25.59 59.38 4.80
CA ASP A 435 25.24 60.71 4.29
C ASP A 435 26.52 61.52 4.02
N PRO A 436 26.56 62.34 2.96
CA PRO A 436 27.71 63.19 2.68
C PRO A 436 27.92 64.15 3.86
N GLN A 437 29.11 64.12 4.45
CA GLN A 437 29.43 65.01 5.56
C GLN A 437 29.45 66.46 5.07
N ILE A 438 28.65 67.31 5.68
CA ILE A 438 28.68 68.75 5.42
C ILE A 438 30.00 69.30 5.98
N VAL A 439 30.97 69.52 5.08
CA VAL A 439 32.23 70.16 5.45
C VAL A 439 31.99 71.66 5.52
N HIS A 440 31.79 72.17 6.74
CA HIS A 440 31.82 73.61 6.97
C HIS A 440 33.23 74.12 6.71
N VAL A 441 33.38 74.96 5.69
CA VAL A 441 34.64 75.66 5.40
C VAL A 441 34.94 76.59 6.56
N LYS A 442 35.89 76.20 7.41
CA LYS A 442 36.46 77.10 8.41
C LYS A 442 37.41 78.04 7.69
N LEU A 443 37.14 79.35 7.73
CA LEU A 443 38.11 80.33 7.27
C LEU A 443 39.36 80.25 8.16
N SER A 444 40.53 80.31 7.55
CA SER A 444 41.79 80.49 8.28
C SER A 444 41.82 81.87 8.93
N ASP A 445 42.58 82.01 10.02
CA ASP A 445 42.85 83.32 10.60
C ASP A 445 43.46 84.23 9.52
N PRO A 446 43.03 85.49 9.39
CA PRO A 446 43.59 86.42 8.41
C PRO A 446 45.06 86.72 8.73
N PRO A 447 45.87 87.12 7.74
CA PRO A 447 47.25 87.52 7.98
C PRO A 447 47.34 88.70 8.96
N HIS A 448 48.44 88.78 9.71
CA HIS A 448 48.69 89.84 10.68
C HIS A 448 48.65 91.23 10.02
N SER A 449 48.00 92.19 10.68
CA SER A 449 47.73 93.53 10.12
C SER A 449 48.89 94.53 10.30
N GLY A 450 50.02 94.13 10.90
CA GLY A 450 51.19 94.96 11.15
C GLY A 450 51.12 95.81 12.43
N PHE A 451 50.01 95.75 13.19
CA PHE A 451 49.84 96.48 14.46
C PHE A 451 49.72 95.51 15.65
N GLY A 452 50.45 95.78 16.73
CA GLY A 452 50.47 94.93 17.93
C GLY A 452 51.26 93.64 17.75
N THR A 453 51.20 92.75 18.74
CA THR A 453 51.83 91.40 18.63
C THR A 453 50.94 90.43 17.84
N GLU A 454 51.55 89.44 17.18
CA GLU A 454 50.80 88.42 16.43
C GLU A 454 49.77 87.69 17.30
N GLU A 455 50.12 87.41 18.56
CA GLU A 455 49.25 86.77 19.54
C GLU A 455 48.02 87.62 19.86
N GLU A 456 48.18 88.93 20.03
CA GLU A 456 47.07 89.85 20.32
C GLU A 456 46.13 90.02 19.12
N SER A 457 46.68 90.09 17.90
CA SER A 457 45.89 90.16 16.68
C SER A 457 45.08 88.88 16.46
N LEU A 458 45.67 87.71 16.72
CA LEU A 458 44.97 86.41 16.66
C LEU A 458 43.82 86.34 17.67
N VAL A 459 44.02 86.82 18.89
CA VAL A 459 42.94 86.86 19.90
C VAL A 459 41.80 87.78 19.45
N SER A 460 42.12 88.90 18.80
CA SER A 460 41.11 89.80 18.24
C SER A 460 40.33 89.20 17.07
N CYS A 461 40.95 88.34 16.26
CA CYS A 461 40.28 87.66 15.15
C CYS A 461 39.36 86.51 15.63
N ARG A 462 39.73 85.87 16.74
CA ARG A 462 39.00 84.68 17.27
C ARG A 462 37.80 85.01 18.15
N GLY A 463 37.71 86.23 18.68
CA GLY A 463 36.65 86.61 19.61
C GLY A 463 36.19 88.04 19.44
N LEU A 464 34.87 88.26 19.49
CA LEU A 464 34.27 89.60 19.42
C LEU A 464 34.69 90.48 20.61
N ARG A 465 34.85 89.87 21.80
CA ARG A 465 35.38 90.56 22.99
C ARG A 465 36.88 90.29 23.09
N ARG A 466 37.68 91.36 23.15
CA ARG A 466 39.13 91.27 23.32
C ARG A 466 39.45 90.78 24.73
N ALA A 467 40.14 89.66 24.81
CA ALA A 467 40.77 89.17 26.03
C ALA A 467 42.30 89.32 25.88
N GLY A 468 43.03 89.46 26.99
CA GLY A 468 44.49 89.41 26.95
C GLY A 468 44.99 88.00 26.57
N PRO A 469 46.12 87.87 25.86
CA PRO A 469 46.71 86.57 25.58
C PRO A 469 47.07 85.86 26.89
N LYS A 470 46.81 84.55 26.97
CA LYS A 470 47.16 83.75 28.16
C LYS A 470 48.67 83.53 28.19
N LYS A 471 49.34 84.05 29.20
CA LYS A 471 50.75 83.74 29.47
C LYS A 471 50.85 82.39 30.17
N GLY A 472 51.68 81.48 29.67
CA GLY A 472 52.01 80.23 30.37
C GLY A 472 52.82 80.54 31.61
N TYR A 473 52.26 80.29 32.79
CA TYR A 473 52.97 80.34 34.07
C TYR A 473 53.50 78.95 34.44
#